data_AF-A0A9P7FIG1-F1
#
_entry.id   AF-A0A9P7FIG1-F1
#
_cell.length_a   1.000
_cell.length_b   1.000
_cell.length_c   1.000
_cell.angle_alpha   90.00
_cell.angle_beta   90.00
_cell.angle_gamma   90.00
#
_symmetry.space_group_name_H-M   'P 1'
#
loop_
_entity.id
_entity.type
_entity.pdbx_description
1 polymer ?
#
loop_
_entity_poly.entity_id
_entity_poly.type
_entity_poly.pdbx_seq_one_letter_code
_entity_poly.pdbx_strand_id
1 'polypeptide(L)'
;GARWLERKEKILRHDKYVIWRLAGDVESEPHHSRPPDMTFRRLQTMPKHPTAKAVTIDRLVDDYGATFFREALARYITQLRHAEDPNPLHERALEILARDIHFPFRTLPVFHKIKWVSVDARGHGDATVTLDSVHARPQRRSGSGLLPRRSDTVLVNLGANTEAVSAGIEALRVGQVRVVFSLPSKSLPLLFPPTVQVPSHLAYIEWFSPFALAPDRHHGLYKVSRSFLGGAKVASIVPLSKIVRSAHLLPNFGAVVPREWSSDTVLDDCDTFWLNSYLDRFTYCIFK
;
A
#
# COMPACT_ATOMS: atom_id res chain seq x y z
N GLY A 1 4.38 38.45 -12.23
CA GLY A 1 4.48 37.78 -10.93
C GLY A 1 5.75 36.96 -10.76
N ALA A 2 5.95 35.90 -11.55
CA ALA A 2 6.98 34.87 -11.30
C ALA A 2 8.45 35.31 -11.53
N ARG A 3 8.73 36.12 -12.56
CA ARG A 3 10.12 36.54 -12.88
C ARG A 3 10.79 37.38 -11.78
N TRP A 4 10.01 38.15 -11.03
CA TRP A 4 10.54 38.94 -9.92
C TRP A 4 10.90 38.04 -8.72
N LEU A 5 10.08 37.02 -8.45
CA LEU A 5 10.34 36.04 -7.40
C LEU A 5 11.62 35.24 -7.67
N GLU A 6 11.80 34.73 -8.89
CA GLU A 6 13.02 34.00 -9.27
C GLU A 6 14.28 34.87 -9.17
N ARG A 7 14.18 36.14 -9.55
CA ARG A 7 15.31 37.07 -9.48
C ARG A 7 15.64 37.43 -8.04
N LYS A 8 14.63 37.64 -7.20
CA LYS A 8 14.80 37.84 -5.76
C LYS A 8 15.41 36.62 -5.07
N GLU A 9 14.98 35.42 -5.45
CA GLU A 9 15.51 34.17 -4.89
C GLU A 9 16.97 33.93 -5.28
N LYS A 10 17.34 34.25 -6.54
CA LYS A 10 18.74 34.20 -6.98
C LYS A 10 19.63 35.21 -6.26
N ILE A 11 19.14 36.43 -6.04
CA ILE A 11 19.88 37.48 -5.31
C ILE A 11 20.08 37.04 -3.85
N LEU A 12 19.05 36.53 -3.18
CA LEU A 12 19.15 36.05 -1.80
C LEU A 12 20.09 34.86 -1.65
N ARG A 13 20.16 33.97 -2.65
CA ARG A 13 21.12 32.85 -2.65
C ARG A 13 22.56 33.34 -2.86
N HIS A 14 22.77 34.32 -3.73
CA HIS A 14 24.09 34.88 -3.98
C HIS A 14 24.62 35.66 -2.77
N ASP A 15 23.76 36.45 -2.13
CA ASP A 15 24.11 37.22 -0.92
C ASP A 15 24.54 36.30 0.24
N LYS A 16 23.78 35.21 0.47
CA LYS A 16 24.15 34.16 1.43
C LYS A 16 25.47 33.47 1.08
N TYR A 17 25.76 33.25 -0.20
CA TYR A 17 27.01 32.64 -0.64
C TYR A 17 28.22 33.58 -0.43
N VAL A 18 28.06 34.88 -0.66
CA VAL A 18 29.11 35.88 -0.42
C VAL A 18 29.39 36.00 1.08
N ILE A 19 28.35 36.08 1.90
CA ILE A 19 28.47 36.08 3.37
C ILE A 19 29.20 34.82 3.85
N TRP A 20 28.86 33.65 3.31
CA TRP A 20 29.54 32.38 3.62
C TRP A 20 31.02 32.39 3.23
N ARG A 21 31.38 32.89 2.05
CA ARG A 21 32.78 33.01 1.60
C ARG A 21 33.60 33.98 2.44
N LEU A 22 32.98 35.06 2.91
CA LEU A 22 33.66 36.07 3.73
C LEU A 22 33.78 35.66 5.21
N ALA A 23 32.94 34.73 5.68
CA ALA A 23 32.94 34.26 7.06
C ALA A 23 34.09 33.29 7.41
N GLY A 24 34.94 32.93 6.44
CA GLY A 24 36.16 32.15 6.68
C GLY A 24 35.89 30.76 7.21
N ASP A 25 35.66 29.80 6.30
CA ASP A 25 35.70 28.34 6.47
C ASP A 25 35.38 27.83 7.89
N VAL A 26 34.14 28.07 8.33
CA VAL A 26 33.58 27.35 9.47
C VAL A 26 33.05 26.03 8.93
N GLU A 27 33.81 24.95 9.20
CA GLU A 27 33.36 23.57 9.06
C GLU A 27 31.92 23.44 9.57
N SER A 28 30.97 23.36 8.66
CA SER A 28 29.58 23.14 9.00
C SER A 28 28.97 22.24 7.94
N GLU A 29 28.60 21.04 8.42
CA GLU A 29 27.70 20.02 7.87
C GLU A 29 27.82 19.74 6.37
N PRO A 30 27.97 18.47 5.92
CA PRO A 30 28.03 18.15 4.50
C PRO A 30 26.73 18.61 3.84
N HIS A 31 26.77 19.81 3.24
CA HIS A 31 25.75 20.28 2.33
C HIS A 31 25.66 19.22 1.25
N HIS A 32 24.61 18.41 1.32
CA HIS A 32 24.24 17.51 0.26
C HIS A 32 23.95 18.34 -0.99
N SER A 33 24.99 18.70 -1.73
CA SER A 33 24.94 18.89 -3.18
C SER A 33 24.70 17.52 -3.82
N ARG A 34 23.65 16.82 -3.39
CA ARG A 34 23.12 15.70 -4.13
C ARG A 34 22.42 16.32 -5.33
N PRO A 35 22.87 16.11 -6.58
CA PRO A 35 21.91 16.15 -7.68
C PRO A 35 20.71 15.30 -7.27
N PRO A 36 19.46 15.70 -7.56
CA PRO A 36 18.28 14.96 -7.13
C PRO A 36 18.49 13.51 -7.53
N ASP A 37 18.60 12.66 -6.51
CA ASP A 37 18.93 11.27 -6.71
C ASP A 37 17.86 10.69 -7.63
N MET A 38 18.25 10.31 -8.84
CA MET A 38 17.36 9.70 -9.82
C MET A 38 17.02 8.27 -9.43
N THR A 39 17.58 7.74 -8.33
CA THR A 39 17.23 6.42 -7.85
C THR A 39 15.78 6.40 -7.42
N PHE A 40 14.99 5.74 -8.25
CA PHE A 40 13.61 5.42 -8.01
C PHE A 40 13.48 4.29 -6.97
N ARG A 41 14.33 4.24 -5.95
CA ARG A 41 14.34 3.15 -4.98
C ARG A 41 13.76 3.65 -3.68
N ARG A 42 12.70 2.98 -3.23
CA ARG A 42 12.06 3.20 -1.94
C ARG A 42 12.25 1.96 -1.12
N LEU A 43 12.62 2.12 0.14
CA LEU A 43 12.64 0.98 1.07
C LEU A 43 11.33 0.95 1.83
N GLN A 44 10.56 -0.13 1.66
CA GLN A 44 9.40 -0.40 2.49
C GLN A 44 9.87 -0.71 3.92
N THR A 45 9.31 -0.01 4.90
CA THR A 45 9.65 -0.15 6.31
C THR A 45 8.37 -0.36 7.13
N MET A 46 8.49 -1.24 8.13
CA MET A 46 7.43 -1.55 9.08
C MET A 46 7.87 -1.20 10.50
N PRO A 47 6.94 -0.75 11.37
CA PRO A 47 7.23 -0.62 12.79
C PRO A 47 7.70 -1.96 13.37
N LYS A 48 8.72 -1.94 14.25
CA LYS A 48 9.24 -3.14 14.90
C LYS A 48 8.17 -3.89 15.71
N HIS A 49 7.19 -3.16 16.24
CA HIS A 49 6.11 -3.72 17.05
C HIS A 49 4.75 -3.39 16.47
N PRO A 50 3.77 -4.31 16.55
CA PRO A 50 2.41 -4.04 16.12
C PRO A 50 1.81 -2.91 16.93
N THR A 51 1.02 -2.07 16.27
CA THR A 51 0.32 -0.97 16.94
C THR A 51 -0.82 -1.48 17.81
N ALA A 52 -1.40 -2.63 17.45
CA ALA A 52 -2.32 -3.38 18.30
C ALA A 52 -1.83 -4.83 18.43
N LYS A 53 -1.46 -5.26 19.64
CA LYS A 53 -0.78 -6.54 19.87
C LYS A 53 -1.69 -7.77 19.70
N ALA A 54 -2.97 -7.63 20.00
CA ALA A 54 -3.93 -8.72 19.98
C ALA A 54 -5.30 -8.20 19.55
N VAL A 55 -5.61 -8.31 18.25
CA VAL A 55 -6.92 -7.97 17.68
C VAL A 55 -7.64 -9.26 17.33
N THR A 56 -8.85 -9.46 17.83
CA THR A 56 -9.65 -10.65 17.49
C THR A 56 -10.05 -10.62 16.02
N ILE A 57 -10.25 -11.80 15.43
CA ILE A 57 -10.72 -11.89 14.03
C ILE A 57 -12.06 -11.17 13.86
N ASP A 58 -12.97 -11.28 14.84
CA ASP A 58 -14.28 -10.63 14.76
C ASP A 58 -14.15 -9.10 14.73
N ARG A 59 -13.20 -8.53 15.49
CA ARG A 59 -12.89 -7.09 15.40
C ARG A 59 -12.28 -6.69 14.07
N LEU A 60 -11.56 -7.57 13.37
CA LEU A 60 -11.09 -7.27 12.00
C LEU A 60 -12.28 -7.13 11.04
N VAL A 61 -13.32 -7.93 11.23
CA VAL A 61 -14.56 -7.81 10.47
C VAL A 61 -15.28 -6.51 10.83
N ASP A 62 -15.56 -6.30 12.12
CA ASP A 62 -16.44 -5.22 12.57
C ASP A 62 -15.77 -3.84 12.50
N ASP A 63 -14.58 -3.68 13.09
CA ASP A 63 -13.94 -2.38 13.26
C ASP A 63 -13.13 -1.97 12.01
N TYR A 64 -12.54 -2.95 11.29
CA TYR A 64 -11.70 -2.70 10.11
C TYR A 64 -12.45 -2.91 8.79
N GLY A 65 -13.67 -3.46 8.81
CA GLY A 65 -14.45 -3.74 7.60
C GLY A 65 -13.85 -4.87 6.75
N ALA A 66 -13.02 -5.74 7.31
CA ALA A 66 -12.44 -6.89 6.59
C ALA A 66 -13.42 -8.07 6.61
N THR A 67 -14.56 -7.91 5.93
CA THR A 67 -15.72 -8.82 6.04
C THR A 67 -15.42 -10.28 5.70
N PHE A 68 -14.50 -10.53 4.77
CA PHE A 68 -14.13 -11.88 4.32
C PHE A 68 -12.75 -12.31 4.83
N PHE A 69 -12.33 -11.78 5.99
CA PHE A 69 -10.98 -12.01 6.51
C PHE A 69 -10.69 -13.50 6.76
N ARG A 70 -11.65 -14.24 7.32
CA ARG A 70 -11.49 -15.68 7.63
C ARG A 70 -11.26 -16.48 6.37
N GLU A 71 -12.12 -16.29 5.38
CA GLU A 71 -12.09 -16.97 4.09
C GLU A 71 -10.83 -16.61 3.32
N ALA A 72 -10.47 -15.33 3.28
CA ALA A 72 -9.23 -14.87 2.65
C ALA A 72 -7.99 -15.47 3.31
N LEU A 73 -7.97 -15.60 4.64
CA LEU A 73 -6.83 -16.15 5.37
C LEU A 73 -6.70 -17.65 5.15
N ALA A 74 -7.83 -18.37 5.19
CA ALA A 74 -7.86 -19.79 4.91
C ALA A 74 -7.35 -20.09 3.49
N ARG A 75 -7.84 -19.36 2.47
CA ARG A 75 -7.34 -19.47 1.10
C ARG A 75 -5.85 -19.19 1.01
N TYR A 76 -5.38 -18.12 1.64
CA TYR A 76 -3.96 -17.76 1.62
C TYR A 76 -3.08 -18.84 2.24
N ILE A 77 -3.48 -19.39 3.40
CA ILE A 77 -2.75 -20.48 4.06
C ILE A 77 -2.70 -21.71 3.15
N THR A 78 -3.83 -22.11 2.57
CA THR A 78 -3.89 -23.24 1.63
C THR A 78 -3.00 -22.99 0.41
N GLN A 79 -3.11 -21.84 -0.25
CA GLN A 79 -2.25 -21.48 -1.38
C GLN A 79 -0.77 -21.58 -1.02
N LEU A 80 -0.38 -21.06 0.15
CA LEU A 80 1.02 -21.04 0.56
C LEU A 80 1.54 -22.44 0.92
N ARG A 81 0.70 -23.34 1.47
CA ARG A 81 1.04 -24.75 1.71
C ARG A 81 1.35 -25.52 0.43
N HIS A 82 0.71 -25.13 -0.67
CA HIS A 82 0.78 -25.81 -1.96
C HIS A 82 1.58 -25.00 -3.00
N ALA A 83 2.35 -23.99 -2.58
CA ALA A 83 3.05 -23.08 -3.49
C ALA A 83 4.19 -23.75 -4.26
N GLU A 84 4.78 -24.81 -3.71
CA GLU A 84 5.87 -25.59 -4.32
C GLU A 84 5.38 -26.87 -5.00
N ASP A 85 4.07 -27.12 -4.99
CA ASP A 85 3.51 -28.30 -5.64
C ASP A 85 3.66 -28.18 -7.17
N PRO A 86 3.99 -29.29 -7.86
CA PRO A 86 4.22 -29.27 -9.31
C PRO A 86 2.97 -28.89 -10.12
N ASN A 87 1.78 -29.10 -9.55
CA ASN A 87 0.50 -28.77 -10.16
C ASN A 87 -0.21 -27.70 -9.32
N PRO A 88 -0.39 -26.47 -9.85
CA PRO A 88 -1.13 -25.43 -9.16
C PRO A 88 -2.55 -25.86 -8.82
N LEU A 89 -3.01 -25.49 -7.62
CA LEU A 89 -4.39 -25.73 -7.22
C LEU A 89 -5.35 -24.92 -8.09
N HIS A 90 -6.32 -25.61 -8.69
CA HIS A 90 -7.46 -24.96 -9.32
C HIS A 90 -8.37 -24.34 -8.26
N GLU A 91 -9.10 -23.29 -8.63
CA GLU A 91 -9.93 -22.49 -7.71
C GLU A 91 -10.92 -23.34 -6.89
N ARG A 92 -11.60 -24.31 -7.52
CA ARG A 92 -12.53 -25.20 -6.81
C ARG A 92 -11.84 -26.07 -5.76
N ALA A 93 -10.65 -26.58 -6.05
CA ALA A 93 -9.89 -27.40 -5.11
C ALA A 93 -9.41 -26.55 -3.93
N LEU A 94 -8.96 -25.32 -4.21
CA LEU A 94 -8.60 -24.34 -3.18
C LEU A 94 -9.76 -24.07 -2.22
N GLU A 95 -10.97 -23.80 -2.74
CA GLU A 95 -12.15 -23.55 -1.89
C GLU A 95 -12.51 -24.73 -1.00
N ILE A 96 -12.34 -25.96 -1.49
CA ILE A 96 -12.60 -27.17 -0.70
C ILE A 96 -11.59 -27.28 0.43
N LEU A 97 -10.30 -27.21 0.12
CA LEU A 97 -9.22 -27.36 1.10
C LEU A 97 -9.18 -26.22 2.13
N ALA A 98 -9.54 -24.99 1.71
CA ALA A 98 -9.60 -23.84 2.61
C ALA A 98 -10.64 -24.01 3.73
N ARG A 99 -11.72 -24.78 3.52
CA ARG A 99 -12.75 -25.03 4.55
C ARG A 99 -12.22 -25.80 5.76
N ASP A 100 -11.18 -26.60 5.56
CA ASP A 100 -10.60 -27.45 6.60
C ASP A 100 -9.52 -26.73 7.41
N ILE A 101 -9.19 -25.48 7.07
CA ILE A 101 -8.20 -24.70 7.80
C ILE A 101 -8.76 -24.24 9.14
N HIS A 102 -8.16 -24.76 10.21
CA HIS A 102 -8.44 -24.35 11.59
C HIS A 102 -7.35 -23.37 12.06
N PHE A 103 -7.74 -22.21 12.57
CA PHE A 103 -6.81 -21.22 13.10
C PHE A 103 -6.45 -21.54 14.56
N PRO A 104 -5.17 -21.84 14.89
CA PRO A 104 -4.74 -22.13 16.26
C PRO A 104 -4.52 -20.83 17.08
N PHE A 105 -5.25 -19.77 16.73
CA PHE A 105 -5.22 -18.47 17.40
C PHE A 105 -6.59 -17.78 17.26
N ARG A 106 -6.87 -16.90 18.22
CA ARG A 106 -8.07 -16.03 18.19
C ARG A 106 -7.75 -14.58 17.86
N THR A 107 -6.50 -14.18 18.04
CA THR A 107 -6.06 -12.80 17.90
C THR A 107 -4.81 -12.69 17.06
N LEU A 108 -4.68 -11.59 16.33
CA LEU A 108 -3.54 -11.27 15.49
C LEU A 108 -2.86 -9.96 15.93
N PRO A 109 -1.52 -9.87 15.85
CA PRO A 109 -0.82 -8.59 15.90
C PRO A 109 -1.11 -7.78 14.63
N VAL A 110 -1.57 -6.54 14.80
CA VAL A 110 -1.98 -5.65 13.71
C VAL A 110 -1.12 -4.38 13.68
N PHE A 111 -0.77 -3.98 12.47
CA PHE A 111 -0.04 -2.77 12.13
C PHE A 111 -0.99 -1.84 11.38
N HIS A 112 -0.94 -0.55 11.68
CA HIS A 112 -1.87 0.42 11.07
C HIS A 112 -1.21 1.38 10.10
N LYS A 113 0.09 1.21 9.84
CA LYS A 113 0.87 2.08 8.96
C LYS A 113 1.98 1.31 8.27
N ILE A 114 2.05 1.45 6.95
CA ILE A 114 3.18 1.06 6.11
C ILE A 114 3.90 2.35 5.71
N LYS A 115 5.24 2.34 5.69
CA LYS A 115 6.04 3.49 5.27
C LYS A 115 6.99 3.09 4.16
N TRP A 116 7.28 4.04 3.28
CA TRP A 116 8.40 3.97 2.37
C TRP A 116 9.32 5.14 2.65
N VAL A 117 10.61 4.85 2.75
CA VAL A 117 11.65 5.83 3.05
C VAL A 117 12.60 5.98 1.87
N SER A 118 13.27 7.13 1.78
CA SER A 118 14.28 7.33 0.75
C SER A 118 15.44 6.39 0.95
N VAL A 119 16.08 6.00 -0.15
CA VAL A 119 17.28 5.17 -0.13
C VAL A 119 18.45 6.04 -0.57
N ASP A 120 19.61 5.90 0.08
CA ASP A 120 20.83 6.56 -0.35
C ASP A 120 21.47 5.86 -1.55
N ALA A 121 22.50 6.49 -2.14
CA ALA A 121 23.25 5.93 -3.26
C ALA A 121 23.91 4.56 -2.97
N ARG A 122 24.01 4.15 -1.69
CA ARG A 122 24.55 2.86 -1.26
C ARG A 122 23.47 1.81 -1.02
N GLY A 123 22.20 2.16 -1.21
CA GLY A 123 21.08 1.24 -0.99
C GLY A 123 20.53 1.23 0.44
N HIS A 124 21.01 2.09 1.34
CA HIS A 124 20.53 2.17 2.71
C HIS A 124 19.33 3.11 2.84
N GLY A 125 18.29 2.65 3.52
CA GLY A 125 17.11 3.47 3.78
C GLY A 125 17.37 4.53 4.86
N ASP A 126 17.01 5.77 4.59
CA ASP A 126 17.01 6.86 5.56
C ASP A 126 15.65 6.97 6.24
N ALA A 127 15.53 6.39 7.44
CA ALA A 127 14.29 6.38 8.20
C ALA A 127 13.78 7.78 8.61
N THR A 128 14.62 8.81 8.53
CA THR A 128 14.21 10.19 8.85
C THR A 128 13.37 10.82 7.73
N VAL A 129 13.55 10.36 6.49
CA VAL A 129 12.85 10.86 5.31
C VAL A 129 11.80 9.86 4.85
N THR A 130 10.56 10.03 5.35
CA THR A 130 9.41 9.26 4.87
C THR A 130 8.90 9.86 3.55
N LEU A 131 8.97 9.10 2.46
CA LEU A 131 8.52 9.51 1.13
C LEU A 131 7.03 9.20 0.88
N ASP A 132 6.54 8.10 1.44
CA ASP A 132 5.17 7.64 1.23
C ASP A 132 4.68 6.85 2.45
N SER A 133 3.38 6.84 2.69
CA SER A 133 2.79 6.03 3.74
C SER A 133 1.33 5.68 3.49
N VAL A 134 0.97 4.47 3.91
CA VAL A 134 -0.37 3.88 3.76
C VAL A 134 -0.91 3.54 5.14
N HIS A 135 -2.18 3.85 5.38
CA HIS A 135 -2.86 3.62 6.65
C HIS A 135 -3.96 2.58 6.52
N ALA A 136 -4.08 1.76 7.56
CA ALA A 136 -5.13 0.75 7.71
C ALA A 136 -5.61 0.79 9.17
N ARG A 137 -6.39 1.82 9.52
CA ARG A 137 -6.84 2.12 10.88
C ARG A 137 -8.30 1.70 11.05
N PRO A 138 -8.66 1.06 12.18
CA PRO A 138 -10.03 0.72 12.47
C PRO A 138 -10.87 1.97 12.76
N GLN A 139 -12.18 1.81 12.65
CA GLN A 139 -13.11 2.70 13.33
C GLN A 139 -12.88 2.57 14.84
N ARG A 140 -12.82 3.69 15.56
CA ARG A 140 -12.60 3.66 17.01
C ARG A 140 -13.29 4.80 17.72
N ARG A 141 -13.71 4.56 18.95
CA ARG A 141 -14.18 5.63 19.84
C ARG A 141 -13.00 6.50 20.26
N SER A 142 -13.19 7.82 20.27
CA SER A 142 -12.24 8.80 20.78
C SER A 142 -13.01 9.89 21.51
N GLY A 143 -12.90 9.92 22.84
CA GLY A 143 -13.73 10.82 23.66
C GLY A 143 -15.21 10.53 23.46
N SER A 144 -16.00 11.58 23.20
CA SER A 144 -17.43 11.47 22.87
C SER A 144 -17.72 11.07 21.42
N GLY A 145 -16.70 11.09 20.55
CA GLY A 145 -16.87 10.88 19.11
C GLY A 145 -16.48 9.49 18.62
N LEU A 146 -16.95 9.16 17.42
CA LEU A 146 -16.54 7.97 16.68
C LEU A 146 -15.62 8.42 15.55
N LEU A 147 -14.35 8.02 15.61
CA LEU A 147 -13.42 8.25 14.51
C LEU A 147 -13.68 7.21 13.42
N PRO A 148 -13.91 7.65 12.17
CA PRO A 148 -14.16 6.74 11.06
C PRO A 148 -12.93 5.88 10.77
N ARG A 149 -13.20 4.73 10.15
CA ARG A 149 -12.16 3.85 9.62
C ARG A 149 -11.35 4.61 8.56
N ARG A 150 -10.03 4.39 8.53
CA ARG A 150 -9.16 4.89 7.45
C ARG A 150 -8.43 3.74 6.79
N SER A 151 -8.73 3.50 5.52
CA SER A 151 -8.08 2.48 4.71
C SER A 151 -7.65 3.06 3.38
N ASP A 152 -6.34 3.30 3.27
CA ASP A 152 -5.72 3.89 2.08
C ASP A 152 -5.61 2.84 0.95
N THR A 153 -5.49 3.32 -0.29
CA THR A 153 -5.33 2.48 -1.49
C THR A 153 -3.87 2.31 -1.87
N VAL A 154 -3.55 1.15 -2.45
CA VAL A 154 -2.19 0.74 -2.81
C VAL A 154 -2.15 0.10 -4.18
N LEU A 155 -0.97 0.12 -4.78
CA LEU A 155 -0.64 -0.64 -5.97
C LEU A 155 0.02 -1.95 -5.56
N VAL A 156 -0.53 -3.07 -6.00
CA VAL A 156 -0.04 -4.42 -5.67
C VAL A 156 0.46 -5.11 -6.94
N ASN A 157 1.63 -5.73 -6.85
CA ASN A 157 2.19 -6.58 -7.88
C ASN A 157 1.63 -8.00 -7.74
N LEU A 158 0.94 -8.49 -8.77
CA LEU A 158 0.36 -9.82 -8.88
C LEU A 158 1.27 -10.81 -9.64
N GLY A 159 2.35 -10.32 -10.26
CA GLY A 159 3.32 -11.16 -10.96
C GLY A 159 4.07 -12.09 -10.02
N ALA A 160 4.65 -13.16 -10.58
CA ALA A 160 5.40 -14.16 -9.80
C ALA A 160 6.57 -13.53 -9.02
N ASN A 161 7.33 -12.62 -9.65
CA ASN A 161 8.51 -12.00 -9.05
C ASN A 161 8.17 -10.77 -8.19
N THR A 162 8.87 -10.63 -7.05
CA THR A 162 8.80 -9.48 -6.13
C THR A 162 9.67 -8.29 -6.54
N GLU A 163 10.64 -8.50 -7.43
CA GLU A 163 11.45 -7.43 -8.03
C GLU A 163 10.59 -6.65 -9.04
N ALA A 164 10.47 -5.34 -8.84
CA ALA A 164 9.36 -4.52 -9.33
C ALA A 164 9.47 -4.06 -10.80
N VAL A 165 8.29 -3.78 -11.37
CA VAL A 165 7.99 -2.96 -12.58
C VAL A 165 8.24 -3.58 -13.96
N SER A 166 9.09 -4.61 -14.11
CA SER A 166 9.35 -5.19 -15.44
C SER A 166 8.15 -5.91 -16.07
N ALA A 167 7.17 -6.33 -15.26
CA ALA A 167 6.01 -7.12 -15.72
C ALA A 167 4.88 -6.28 -16.34
N GLY A 168 5.07 -4.97 -16.51
CA GLY A 168 4.07 -4.07 -17.07
C GLY A 168 2.86 -3.83 -16.17
N ILE A 169 1.93 -2.99 -16.65
CA ILE A 169 0.72 -2.62 -15.91
C ILE A 169 -0.23 -3.80 -15.67
N GLU A 170 -0.16 -4.84 -16.51
CA GLU A 170 -1.02 -6.03 -16.43
C GLU A 170 -0.77 -6.86 -15.15
N ALA A 171 0.47 -6.80 -14.65
CA ALA A 171 0.84 -7.43 -13.38
C ALA A 171 0.48 -6.56 -12.17
N LEU A 172 -0.10 -5.38 -12.36
CA LEU A 172 -0.41 -4.45 -11.28
C LEU A 172 -1.92 -4.32 -11.08
N ARG A 173 -2.33 -4.18 -9.82
CA ARG A 173 -3.73 -3.98 -9.47
C ARG A 173 -3.87 -3.07 -8.26
N VAL A 174 -4.89 -2.22 -8.28
CA VAL A 174 -5.22 -1.37 -7.13
C VAL A 174 -6.00 -2.18 -6.09
N GLY A 175 -5.60 -2.01 -4.84
CA GLY A 175 -6.29 -2.60 -3.70
C GLY A 175 -6.45 -1.60 -2.56
N GLN A 176 -7.50 -1.73 -1.76
CA GLN A 176 -7.67 -1.00 -0.52
C GLN A 176 -7.22 -1.85 0.66
N VAL A 177 -6.26 -1.37 1.44
CA VAL A 177 -5.71 -2.13 2.56
C VAL A 177 -6.60 -1.93 3.79
N ARG A 178 -7.31 -2.97 4.23
CA ARG A 178 -8.14 -2.90 5.44
C ARG A 178 -7.35 -3.30 6.69
N VAL A 179 -6.46 -4.29 6.58
CA VAL A 179 -5.69 -4.82 7.73
C VAL A 179 -4.27 -5.14 7.29
N VAL A 180 -3.28 -4.75 8.10
CA VAL A 180 -1.90 -5.26 8.00
C VAL A 180 -1.58 -6.02 9.27
N PHE A 181 -1.10 -7.26 9.16
CA PHE A 181 -0.92 -8.14 10.32
C PHE A 181 0.25 -9.11 10.13
N SER A 182 0.59 -9.82 11.20
CA SER A 182 1.51 -10.96 11.16
C SER A 182 0.83 -12.18 11.77
N LEU A 183 1.20 -13.37 11.31
CA LEU A 183 0.77 -14.60 11.98
C LEU A 183 1.57 -14.79 13.28
N PRO A 184 0.94 -15.22 14.39
CA PRO A 184 1.65 -15.50 15.64
C PRO A 184 2.73 -16.56 15.42
N SER A 185 3.95 -16.32 15.88
CA SER A 185 5.08 -17.24 15.65
C SER A 185 4.81 -18.68 16.11
N LYS A 186 4.12 -18.84 17.24
CA LYS A 186 3.69 -20.15 17.78
C LYS A 186 2.70 -20.90 16.88
N SER A 187 1.98 -20.19 16.01
CA SER A 187 1.02 -20.81 15.09
C SER A 187 1.64 -21.31 13.80
N LEU A 188 2.81 -20.80 13.42
CA LEU A 188 3.43 -21.12 12.13
C LEU A 188 3.69 -22.63 11.96
N PRO A 189 4.27 -23.36 12.95
CA PRO A 189 4.50 -24.80 12.80
C PRO A 189 3.22 -25.63 12.74
N LEU A 190 2.10 -25.10 13.24
CA LEU A 190 0.79 -25.76 13.20
C LEU A 190 0.06 -25.48 11.88
N LEU A 191 0.40 -24.37 11.22
CA LEU A 191 -0.24 -23.93 10.00
C LEU A 191 0.55 -24.27 8.74
N PHE A 192 1.85 -24.49 8.81
CA PHE A 192 2.67 -24.70 7.63
C PHE A 192 3.70 -25.82 7.84
N PRO A 193 3.99 -26.60 6.79
CA PRO A 193 5.17 -27.45 6.76
C PRO A 193 6.46 -26.63 6.96
N PRO A 194 7.52 -27.20 7.54
CA PRO A 194 8.80 -26.50 7.75
C PRO A 194 9.48 -26.00 6.46
N THR A 195 9.13 -26.56 5.30
CA THR A 195 9.67 -26.17 3.99
C THR A 195 9.13 -24.84 3.50
N VAL A 196 7.97 -24.40 3.99
CA VAL A 196 7.28 -23.22 3.49
C VAL A 196 7.82 -21.94 4.14
N GLN A 197 8.37 -21.04 3.35
CA GLN A 197 8.80 -19.72 3.82
C GLN A 197 7.60 -18.78 3.96
N VAL A 198 7.22 -18.48 5.20
CA VAL A 198 6.08 -17.60 5.50
C VAL A 198 6.52 -16.12 5.56
N PRO A 199 5.87 -15.20 4.83
CA PRO A 199 6.15 -13.77 4.94
C PRO A 199 5.92 -13.22 6.35
N SER A 200 6.78 -12.30 6.79
CA SER A 200 6.70 -11.70 8.11
C SER A 200 5.45 -10.83 8.32
N HIS A 201 5.01 -10.13 7.27
CA HIS A 201 3.85 -9.27 7.27
C HIS A 201 2.95 -9.57 6.09
N LEU A 202 1.65 -9.55 6.36
CA LEU A 202 0.57 -9.81 5.42
C LEU A 202 -0.39 -8.63 5.42
N ALA A 203 -1.10 -8.44 4.32
CA ALA A 203 -2.14 -7.43 4.20
C ALA A 203 -3.43 -8.06 3.65
N TYR A 204 -4.55 -7.77 4.30
CA TYR A 204 -5.88 -8.01 3.74
C TYR A 204 -6.25 -6.83 2.84
N ILE A 205 -6.61 -7.15 1.59
CA ILE A 205 -6.87 -6.18 0.53
C ILE A 205 -8.24 -6.44 -0.07
N GLU A 206 -9.03 -5.37 -0.21
CA GLU A 206 -10.23 -5.37 -1.07
C GLU A 206 -9.87 -4.80 -2.44
N TRP A 207 -10.21 -5.54 -3.49
CA TRP A 207 -9.70 -5.25 -4.83
C TRP A 207 -10.55 -4.26 -5.62
N PHE A 208 -9.87 -3.43 -6.41
CA PHE A 208 -10.47 -2.76 -7.55
C PHE A 208 -10.26 -3.59 -8.83
N SER A 209 -10.93 -3.26 -9.92
CA SER A 209 -10.82 -3.95 -11.19
C SER A 209 -9.37 -3.93 -11.70
N PRO A 210 -8.94 -4.93 -12.50
CA PRO A 210 -7.71 -4.84 -13.27
C PRO A 210 -7.70 -3.60 -14.17
N PHE A 211 -6.51 -3.14 -14.55
CA PHE A 211 -6.38 -2.07 -15.53
C PHE A 211 -6.79 -2.56 -16.93
N ALA A 212 -7.45 -1.69 -17.69
CA ALA A 212 -7.64 -1.92 -19.11
C ALA A 212 -6.30 -1.88 -19.86
N LEU A 213 -6.23 -2.52 -21.03
CA LEU A 213 -5.02 -2.54 -21.88
C LEU A 213 -4.55 -1.14 -22.27
N ALA A 214 -5.48 -0.19 -22.43
CA ALA A 214 -5.18 1.19 -22.79
C ALA A 214 -5.84 2.15 -21.79
N PRO A 215 -5.20 3.28 -21.47
CA PRO A 215 -5.80 4.32 -20.64
C PRO A 215 -6.87 5.10 -21.42
N ASP A 216 -7.61 5.96 -20.73
CA ASP A 216 -8.53 6.89 -21.39
C ASP A 216 -7.80 7.78 -22.40
N ARG A 217 -8.38 7.96 -23.59
CA ARG A 217 -7.75 8.67 -24.71
C ARG A 217 -7.56 10.17 -24.49
N HIS A 218 -8.35 10.79 -23.63
CA HIS A 218 -8.35 12.25 -23.46
C HIS A 218 -7.36 12.71 -22.41
N HIS A 219 -7.30 12.02 -21.27
CA HIS A 219 -6.43 12.40 -20.15
C HIS A 219 -5.37 11.34 -19.82
N GLY A 220 -5.44 10.15 -20.44
CA GLY A 220 -4.42 9.11 -20.28
C GLY A 220 -4.36 8.50 -18.89
N LEU A 221 -5.46 8.51 -18.13
CA LEU A 221 -5.55 7.84 -16.82
C LEU A 221 -6.31 6.52 -16.97
N TYR A 222 -6.02 5.57 -16.07
CA TYR A 222 -6.70 4.29 -16.03
C TYR A 222 -7.94 4.37 -15.16
N LYS A 223 -9.07 3.87 -15.69
CA LYS A 223 -10.32 3.73 -14.94
C LYS A 223 -10.29 2.43 -14.15
N VAL A 224 -10.73 2.49 -12.90
CA VAL A 224 -10.95 1.31 -12.06
C VAL A 224 -12.28 1.39 -11.33
N SER A 225 -12.89 0.25 -11.02
CA SER A 225 -14.10 0.14 -10.21
C SER A 225 -13.91 -0.87 -9.08
N ARG A 226 -14.77 -0.86 -8.06
CA ARG A 226 -14.72 -1.88 -7.01
C ARG A 226 -15.00 -3.27 -7.62
N SER A 227 -14.21 -4.28 -7.25
CA SER A 227 -14.43 -5.65 -7.73
C SER A 227 -15.44 -6.40 -6.86
N PHE A 228 -16.43 -7.02 -7.51
CA PHE A 228 -17.44 -7.86 -6.87
C PHE A 228 -17.51 -9.24 -7.53
N LEU A 229 -17.79 -10.26 -6.73
CA LEU A 229 -18.09 -11.61 -7.18
C LEU A 229 -19.33 -12.09 -6.41
N GLY A 230 -20.42 -12.40 -7.12
CA GLY A 230 -21.68 -12.81 -6.48
C GLY A 230 -22.27 -11.77 -5.51
N GLY A 231 -22.05 -10.47 -5.78
CA GLY A 231 -22.49 -9.37 -4.91
C GLY A 231 -21.58 -9.10 -3.71
N ALA A 232 -20.58 -9.94 -3.45
CA ALA A 232 -19.59 -9.76 -2.39
C ALA A 232 -18.33 -9.05 -2.92
N LYS A 233 -17.72 -8.19 -2.10
CA LYS A 233 -16.43 -7.57 -2.43
C LYS A 233 -15.35 -8.64 -2.61
N VAL A 234 -14.58 -8.55 -3.68
CA VAL A 234 -13.43 -9.43 -3.91
C VAL A 234 -12.30 -9.00 -2.98
N ALA A 235 -11.84 -9.91 -2.13
CA ALA A 235 -10.76 -9.66 -1.20
C ALA A 235 -9.80 -10.84 -1.11
N SER A 236 -8.54 -10.56 -0.81
CA SER A 236 -7.53 -11.59 -0.54
C SER A 236 -6.48 -11.09 0.44
N ILE A 237 -5.67 -12.03 0.94
CA ILE A 237 -4.47 -11.72 1.70
C ILE A 237 -3.25 -11.84 0.78
N VAL A 238 -2.37 -10.85 0.85
CA VAL A 238 -1.11 -10.82 0.11
C VAL A 238 0.08 -10.62 1.05
N PRO A 239 1.28 -11.11 0.69
CA PRO A 239 2.51 -10.68 1.34
C PRO A 239 2.69 -9.17 1.23
N LEU A 240 3.15 -8.52 2.29
CA LEU A 240 3.38 -7.08 2.28
C LEU A 240 4.39 -6.64 1.21
N SER A 241 5.35 -7.52 0.89
CA SER A 241 6.35 -7.33 -0.17
C SER A 241 5.74 -7.19 -1.57
N LYS A 242 4.50 -7.63 -1.80
CA LYS A 242 3.78 -7.42 -3.06
C LYS A 242 3.18 -6.02 -3.17
N ILE A 243 3.06 -5.27 -2.05
CA ILE A 243 2.59 -3.89 -2.06
C ILE A 243 3.74 -2.98 -2.50
N VAL A 244 3.59 -2.40 -3.68
CA VAL A 244 4.63 -1.57 -4.30
C VAL A 244 4.68 -0.19 -3.64
N ARG A 245 3.51 0.43 -3.44
CA ARG A 245 3.37 1.84 -3.03
C ARG A 245 1.91 2.23 -2.76
N SER A 246 1.67 3.45 -2.28
CA SER A 246 0.32 4.04 -2.31
C SER A 246 -0.16 4.26 -3.74
N ALA A 247 -1.48 4.17 -3.92
CA ALA A 247 -2.19 4.51 -5.14
C ALA A 247 -3.22 5.59 -4.80
N HIS A 248 -3.29 6.66 -5.59
CA HIS A 248 -4.25 7.74 -5.38
C HIS A 248 -5.39 7.61 -6.41
N LEU A 249 -6.60 7.38 -5.91
CA LEU A 249 -7.81 7.29 -6.71
C LEU A 249 -8.57 8.62 -6.69
N LEU A 250 -8.91 9.11 -7.88
CA LEU A 250 -9.75 10.29 -8.08
C LEU A 250 -11.18 9.80 -8.35
N PRO A 251 -12.18 10.16 -7.52
CA PRO A 251 -13.56 9.77 -7.78
C PRO A 251 -14.04 10.30 -9.12
N ASN A 252 -14.72 9.47 -9.89
CA ASN A 252 -15.41 9.93 -11.10
C ASN A 252 -16.77 10.51 -10.69
N PHE A 253 -16.81 11.82 -10.47
CA PHE A 253 -18.00 12.53 -9.98
C PHE A 253 -19.18 12.56 -10.96
N GLY A 254 -18.96 12.27 -12.23
CA GLY A 254 -19.98 12.50 -13.26
C GLY A 254 -20.36 13.98 -13.37
N ALA A 255 -21.64 14.25 -13.69
CA ALA A 255 -22.13 15.62 -13.88
C ALA A 255 -22.43 16.35 -12.56
N VAL A 256 -22.78 15.62 -11.51
CA VAL A 256 -23.19 16.17 -10.21
C VAL A 256 -22.50 15.38 -9.11
N VAL A 257 -21.72 16.08 -8.26
CA VAL A 257 -21.08 15.49 -7.08
C VAL A 257 -22.15 15.17 -6.04
N PRO A 258 -22.30 13.90 -5.60
CA PRO A 258 -23.22 13.55 -4.53
C PRO A 258 -22.79 14.20 -3.21
N ARG A 259 -23.75 14.78 -2.46
CA ARG A 259 -23.46 15.57 -1.24
C ARG A 259 -23.18 14.71 -0.02
N GLU A 260 -23.60 13.45 -0.08
CA GLU A 260 -23.42 12.43 0.94
C GLU A 260 -21.99 11.87 0.97
N TRP A 261 -21.20 12.07 -0.10
CA TRP A 261 -19.83 11.59 -0.16
C TRP A 261 -18.94 12.35 0.83
N SER A 262 -18.22 11.60 1.65
CA SER A 262 -17.16 12.12 2.51
C SER A 262 -15.83 11.46 2.18
N SER A 263 -14.73 12.00 2.71
CA SER A 263 -13.41 11.35 2.60
C SER A 263 -13.40 9.93 3.17
N ASP A 264 -14.33 9.61 4.07
CA ASP A 264 -14.41 8.32 4.76
C ASP A 264 -15.23 7.29 3.99
N THR A 265 -16.21 7.74 3.21
CA THR A 265 -17.16 6.85 2.52
C THR A 265 -16.95 6.79 1.00
N VAL A 266 -16.30 7.79 0.38
CA VAL A 266 -16.19 7.90 -1.08
C VAL A 266 -15.57 6.68 -1.75
N LEU A 267 -14.63 5.98 -1.10
CA LEU A 267 -14.06 4.75 -1.65
C LEU A 267 -15.06 3.58 -1.69
N ASP A 268 -16.06 3.59 -0.81
CA ASP A 268 -17.11 2.59 -0.74
C ASP A 268 -18.35 3.01 -1.59
N ASP A 269 -18.64 4.31 -1.70
CA ASP A 269 -19.85 4.83 -2.36
C ASP A 269 -19.69 5.14 -3.85
N CYS A 270 -18.49 5.47 -4.31
CA CYS A 270 -18.27 5.85 -5.70
C CYS A 270 -18.06 4.61 -6.59
N ASP A 271 -18.78 4.55 -7.71
CA ASP A 271 -18.75 3.40 -8.62
C ASP A 271 -17.40 3.23 -9.33
N THR A 272 -16.78 4.34 -9.73
CA THR A 272 -15.61 4.34 -10.60
C THR A 272 -14.63 5.44 -10.24
N PHE A 273 -13.34 5.15 -10.42
CA PHE A 273 -12.25 6.04 -10.09
C PHE A 273 -11.25 6.11 -11.23
N TRP A 274 -10.52 7.22 -11.28
CA TRP A 274 -9.34 7.37 -12.12
C TRP A 274 -8.09 7.22 -11.26
N LEU A 275 -7.17 6.36 -11.68
CA LEU A 275 -5.86 6.29 -11.03
C LEU A 275 -5.04 7.53 -11.38
N ASN A 276 -4.61 8.27 -10.36
CA ASN A 276 -3.72 9.41 -10.55
C ASN A 276 -2.28 8.94 -10.85
N SER A 277 -1.93 8.85 -12.13
CA SER A 277 -0.57 8.54 -12.58
C SER A 277 0.43 9.67 -12.35
N TYR A 278 -0.01 10.86 -11.95
CA TYR A 278 0.83 12.06 -11.77
C TYR A 278 1.19 12.33 -10.30
N LEU A 279 0.92 11.39 -9.40
CA LEU A 279 1.20 11.54 -7.96
C LEU A 279 2.68 11.85 -7.70
N ASP A 280 3.58 11.19 -8.44
CA ASP A 280 5.01 11.48 -8.47
C ASP A 280 5.66 10.90 -9.72
N ARG A 281 6.95 11.22 -9.93
CA ARG A 281 7.73 10.78 -11.08
C ARG A 281 7.77 9.26 -11.26
N PHE A 282 7.71 8.50 -10.17
CA PHE A 282 7.73 7.04 -10.23
C PHE A 282 6.41 6.48 -10.76
N THR A 283 5.29 6.96 -10.22
CA THR A 283 3.95 6.56 -10.66
C THR A 283 3.80 6.89 -12.13
N TYR A 284 4.30 8.05 -12.54
CA TYR A 284 4.31 8.46 -13.94
C TYR A 284 5.05 7.45 -14.82
N CYS A 285 6.28 7.07 -14.48
CA CYS A 285 7.06 6.09 -15.24
C CYS A 285 6.47 4.66 -15.26
N ILE A 286 5.60 4.30 -14.31
CA ILE A 286 4.93 2.98 -14.31
C ILE A 286 3.80 2.95 -15.36
N PHE A 287 3.13 4.09 -15.58
CA PHE A 287 1.90 4.16 -16.37
C PHE A 287 2.03 4.93 -17.69
N LYS A 288 3.22 5.43 -18.02
CA LYS A 288 3.55 6.19 -19.24
C LYS A 288 4.86 5.68 -19.82
#